data_AF-A0A562BKK2-F1
#
_entry.id   AF-A0A562BKK2-F1
#
_cell.length_a   1.000
_cell.length_b   1.000
_cell.length_c   1.000
_cell.angle_alpha   90.00
_cell.angle_beta   90.00
_cell.angle_gamma   90.00
#
_symmetry.space_group_name_H-M   'P 1'
#
loop_
_entity.id
_entity.type
_entity.pdbx_description
1 polymer ?
#
loop_
_entity_poly.entity_id
_entity_poly.type
_entity_poly.pdbx_seq_one_letter_code
_entity_poly.pdbx_strand_id
1 'polypeptide(L)'
;MDTTALAADNPNIGYRWLASQYGVVCAQPLQVASEIGPTRRTIESNGTVREIYTAAMRPQIRSSRAAPSGREPAISDRVAALRGHLSFAFKHEGIHLEFLSRLFQRVPPADMVQWLEAERTGRYARMAGFYYEWLTGRSLAVADVPSGNYVEALDPEAYFAGNPVNNPRWRIRDNLPGSREFCPLVRRTPTVRAAEHYDCEARLEELNAEFGQDVLMRSAVWLTVKESLSSFKIEHEEDRRDRVRRFAAVMEARVGEYPEPLAIETLTELQREIIGDRATLVKFGLRESPVFIGKQDDWREVVHYIAPPAHELPGMVNGLATFLARTQGKAALVRASTAAFGFVFVHPLADGNGRTHRFLINDILRRDGAVPRPFVLPISAAIVSKPQHIVAYDQVLEAFSKPLMARYAGMYEFSSTVTEYPDGIRSNFVFPVEADALHTWRYPDLTAHAEYLHQLIDLTLRQEMREAADYLRNWHRARSAVKNALEGPDDQIDRIIRAVRDNHGRVGNKLAKEFPILQREDVAADVVAAVRAAFPDKAGRSPDRDGQL
;
A
#
# COMPACT_ATOMS: atom_id res chain seq x y z
N MET A 1 -5.33 8.60 -42.14
CA MET A 1 -3.89 8.35 -42.36
C MET A 1 -3.75 6.92 -42.81
N ASP A 2 -2.99 6.70 -43.88
CA ASP A 2 -2.85 5.43 -44.57
C ASP A 2 -2.17 4.38 -43.67
N THR A 3 -2.91 3.38 -43.21
CA THR A 3 -2.48 2.34 -42.26
C THR A 3 -1.52 1.31 -42.85
N THR A 4 -1.20 1.42 -44.14
CA THR A 4 -0.49 0.39 -44.91
C THR A 4 1.03 0.41 -44.76
N ALA A 5 1.63 1.52 -44.31
CA ALA A 5 3.10 1.65 -44.20
C ALA A 5 3.71 1.35 -42.81
N LEU A 6 2.91 1.11 -41.77
CA LEU A 6 3.36 1.09 -40.36
C LEU A 6 3.63 -0.29 -39.73
N ALA A 7 3.36 -1.40 -40.44
CA ALA A 7 3.31 -2.73 -39.80
C ALA A 7 4.59 -3.59 -39.91
N ALA A 8 5.41 -3.43 -40.95
CA ALA A 8 6.55 -4.33 -41.20
C ALA A 8 7.77 -4.00 -40.32
N ASP A 9 8.02 -2.71 -40.08
CA ASP A 9 9.25 -2.23 -39.41
C ASP A 9 9.06 -1.88 -37.93
N ASN A 10 7.82 -1.85 -37.41
CA ASN A 10 7.58 -1.61 -35.99
C ASN A 10 7.80 -2.91 -35.19
N PRO A 11 8.83 -3.00 -34.33
CA PRO A 11 9.07 -4.19 -33.53
C PRO A 11 8.04 -4.32 -32.40
N ASN A 12 7.38 -3.25 -31.98
CA ASN A 12 6.46 -3.28 -30.84
C ASN A 12 5.19 -4.09 -31.16
N ILE A 13 4.77 -4.90 -30.19
CA ILE A 13 3.49 -5.62 -30.20
C ILE A 13 2.74 -5.39 -28.88
N GLY A 14 1.56 -5.99 -28.70
CA GLY A 14 0.78 -5.84 -27.47
C GLY A 14 0.46 -4.38 -27.09
N TYR A 15 0.55 -4.07 -25.79
CA TYR A 15 0.28 -2.74 -25.24
C TYR A 15 1.18 -1.65 -25.83
N ARG A 16 2.47 -1.90 -26.11
CA ARG A 16 3.36 -0.87 -26.70
C ARG A 16 2.90 -0.45 -28.10
N TRP A 17 2.44 -1.41 -28.91
CA TRP A 17 1.87 -1.09 -30.21
C TRP A 17 0.58 -0.29 -30.07
N LEU A 18 -0.34 -0.75 -29.20
CA LEU A 18 -1.60 -0.05 -28.93
C LEU A 18 -1.36 1.38 -28.42
N ALA A 19 -0.33 1.57 -27.58
CA ALA A 19 0.07 2.88 -27.05
C ALA A 19 0.40 3.84 -28.18
N SER A 20 1.26 3.41 -29.11
CA SER A 20 1.66 4.18 -30.27
C SER A 20 0.50 4.48 -31.22
N GLN A 21 -0.38 3.51 -31.47
CA GLN A 21 -1.47 3.68 -32.43
C GLN A 21 -2.62 4.56 -31.95
N TYR A 22 -2.94 4.48 -30.65
CA TYR A 22 -4.06 5.24 -30.06
C TYR A 22 -3.61 6.47 -29.25
N GLY A 23 -2.30 6.76 -29.24
CA GLY A 23 -1.72 7.86 -28.47
C GLY A 23 -1.98 7.72 -26.97
N VAL A 24 -1.92 6.49 -26.44
CA VAL A 24 -2.10 6.20 -25.01
C VAL A 24 -0.75 6.33 -24.31
N VAL A 25 -0.72 7.13 -23.26
CA VAL A 25 0.45 7.30 -22.40
C VAL A 25 -0.01 7.09 -20.97
N CYS A 26 0.64 6.18 -20.25
CA CYS A 26 0.35 5.89 -18.84
C CYS A 26 1.33 6.62 -17.93
N ALA A 27 0.93 6.88 -16.69
CA ALA A 27 1.86 7.22 -15.62
C ALA A 27 2.61 5.97 -15.17
N GLN A 28 1.88 4.89 -14.89
CA GLN A 28 2.46 3.64 -14.43
C GLN A 28 3.18 2.91 -15.58
N PRO A 29 4.34 2.29 -15.31
CA PRO A 29 5.08 1.56 -16.33
C PRO A 29 4.34 0.30 -16.77
N LEU A 30 4.44 -0.05 -18.05
CA LEU A 30 4.00 -1.35 -18.54
C LEU A 30 4.91 -2.43 -17.94
N GLN A 31 4.31 -3.34 -17.16
CA GLN A 31 5.05 -4.40 -16.49
C GLN A 31 5.70 -5.38 -17.46
N VAL A 32 5.05 -5.65 -18.59
CA VAL A 32 5.60 -6.43 -19.70
C VAL A 32 5.56 -5.59 -20.97
N ALA A 33 6.72 -5.45 -21.60
CA ALA A 33 6.92 -4.74 -22.85
C ALA A 33 7.31 -5.76 -23.93
N SER A 34 6.38 -6.10 -24.82
CA SER A 34 6.66 -7.07 -25.89
C SER A 34 7.11 -6.44 -27.20
N GLU A 35 8.09 -7.07 -27.83
CA GLU A 35 8.58 -6.70 -29.16
C GLU A 35 8.95 -7.93 -30.01
N ILE A 36 9.07 -7.74 -31.32
CA ILE A 36 9.49 -8.75 -32.29
C ILE A 36 10.99 -8.61 -32.53
N GLY A 37 11.71 -9.72 -32.41
CA GLY A 37 13.12 -9.83 -32.68
C GLY A 37 13.48 -11.16 -33.36
N PRO A 38 14.78 -11.39 -33.61
CA PRO A 38 15.25 -12.56 -34.37
C PRO A 38 15.10 -13.85 -33.57
N THR A 39 15.23 -13.79 -32.24
CA THR A 39 15.13 -14.94 -31.33
C THR A 39 14.31 -14.59 -30.10
N ARG A 40 13.73 -15.62 -29.48
CA ARG A 40 12.97 -15.43 -28.23
C ARG A 40 13.92 -15.10 -27.08
N ARG A 41 13.62 -14.06 -26.31
CA ARG A 41 14.42 -13.64 -25.15
C ARG A 41 13.58 -12.90 -24.14
N THR A 42 13.76 -13.22 -22.86
CA THR A 42 13.22 -12.47 -21.72
C THR A 42 14.34 -11.63 -21.10
N ILE A 43 14.08 -10.35 -20.82
CA ILE A 43 15.02 -9.44 -20.16
C ILE A 43 14.29 -8.77 -19.01
N GLU A 44 14.72 -9.05 -17.78
CA GLU A 44 14.15 -8.46 -16.57
C GLU A 44 15.00 -7.26 -16.13
N SER A 45 14.34 -6.14 -15.80
CA SER A 45 15.00 -4.93 -15.31
C SER A 45 14.06 -4.15 -14.40
N ASN A 46 14.49 -3.89 -13.15
CA ASN A 46 13.80 -3.03 -12.19
C ASN A 46 12.28 -3.30 -12.07
N GLY A 47 11.88 -4.57 -11.98
CA GLY A 47 10.46 -4.97 -11.82
C GLY A 47 9.63 -4.98 -13.11
N THR A 48 10.22 -4.55 -14.24
CA THR A 48 9.62 -4.65 -15.58
C THR A 48 10.30 -5.74 -16.40
N VAL A 49 9.55 -6.32 -17.33
CA VAL A 49 10.00 -7.40 -18.22
C VAL A 49 9.91 -6.93 -19.65
N ARG A 50 11.01 -7.05 -20.40
CA ARG A 50 11.00 -6.92 -21.86
C ARG A 50 11.02 -8.32 -22.47
N GLU A 51 9.97 -8.63 -23.22
CA GLU A 51 9.80 -9.91 -23.91
C GLU A 51 10.02 -9.74 -25.41
N ILE A 52 11.00 -10.48 -25.94
CA ILE A 52 11.30 -10.51 -27.37
C ILE A 52 10.72 -11.80 -27.94
N TYR A 53 9.81 -11.67 -28.89
CA TYR A 53 9.14 -12.76 -29.59
C TYR A 53 9.65 -12.89 -31.02
N THR A 54 9.53 -14.09 -31.61
CA THR A 54 9.87 -14.29 -33.03
C THR A 54 8.79 -13.74 -33.94
N ALA A 55 9.13 -13.47 -35.21
CA ALA A 55 8.19 -12.92 -36.20
C ALA A 55 6.89 -13.75 -36.36
N ALA A 56 6.94 -15.06 -36.14
CA ALA A 56 5.78 -15.95 -36.18
C ALA A 56 4.72 -15.65 -35.12
N MET A 57 5.10 -14.99 -34.02
CA MET A 57 4.22 -14.60 -32.92
C MET A 57 3.61 -13.21 -33.10
N ARG A 58 3.93 -12.50 -34.20
CA ARG A 58 3.35 -11.19 -34.49
C ARG A 58 1.82 -11.32 -34.63
N PRO A 59 1.03 -10.51 -33.91
CA PRO A 59 -0.42 -10.54 -34.06
C PRO A 59 -0.85 -10.34 -35.52
N GLN A 60 -1.80 -11.13 -36.01
CA GLN A 60 -2.28 -11.00 -37.38
C GLN A 60 -3.12 -9.73 -37.53
N ILE A 61 -2.67 -8.83 -38.41
CA ILE A 61 -3.23 -7.47 -38.60
C ILE A 61 -4.16 -7.41 -39.81
N ARG A 62 -4.20 -8.45 -40.66
CA ARG A 62 -5.00 -8.46 -41.89
C ARG A 62 -6.31 -9.20 -41.68
N SER A 63 -7.40 -8.66 -42.24
CA SER A 63 -8.63 -9.43 -42.41
C SER A 63 -8.34 -10.66 -43.28
N SER A 64 -8.78 -11.85 -42.86
CA SER A 64 -8.87 -12.96 -43.80
C SER A 64 -9.86 -12.53 -44.88
N ARG A 65 -9.48 -12.63 -46.17
CA ARG A 65 -10.44 -12.53 -47.27
C ARG A 65 -11.63 -13.43 -46.92
N ALA A 66 -12.85 -12.90 -47.10
CA ALA A 66 -14.08 -13.59 -46.79
C ALA A 66 -14.00 -15.08 -47.15
N ALA A 67 -14.32 -15.96 -46.20
CA ALA A 67 -14.52 -17.36 -46.51
C ALA A 67 -15.58 -17.43 -47.63
N PRO A 68 -15.42 -18.33 -48.63
CA PRO A 68 -16.38 -18.45 -49.74
C PRO A 68 -17.81 -18.81 -49.29
N SER A 69 -18.02 -19.09 -47.99
CA SER A 69 -19.28 -19.42 -47.36
C SER A 69 -20.09 -18.23 -46.82
N GLY A 70 -19.64 -16.97 -46.95
CA GLY A 70 -20.47 -15.78 -46.71
C GLY A 70 -21.04 -15.61 -45.30
N ARG A 71 -20.48 -16.28 -44.27
CA ARG A 71 -21.05 -16.30 -42.91
C ARG A 71 -20.42 -15.36 -41.89
N GLU A 72 -19.32 -14.68 -42.21
CA GLU A 72 -18.68 -13.73 -41.28
C GLU A 72 -18.42 -12.37 -41.96
N PRO A 73 -18.86 -11.24 -41.36
CA PRO A 73 -18.59 -9.91 -41.92
C PRO A 73 -17.08 -9.61 -41.86
N ALA A 74 -16.52 -9.11 -42.96
CA ALA A 74 -15.13 -8.69 -43.01
C ALA A 74 -14.89 -7.55 -42.02
N ILE A 75 -14.01 -7.75 -41.03
CA ILE A 75 -13.54 -6.69 -40.14
C ILE A 75 -12.54 -5.80 -40.88
N SER A 76 -12.51 -4.51 -40.59
CA SER A 76 -11.49 -3.61 -41.16
C SER A 76 -10.09 -3.98 -40.65
N ASP A 77 -9.03 -3.65 -41.41
CA ASP A 77 -7.65 -3.90 -40.98
C ASP A 77 -7.32 -3.20 -39.65
N ARG A 78 -7.91 -2.01 -39.40
CA ARG A 78 -7.80 -1.32 -38.10
C ARG A 78 -8.37 -2.17 -36.96
N VAL A 79 -9.54 -2.77 -37.16
CA VAL A 79 -10.20 -3.63 -36.17
C VAL A 79 -9.47 -4.96 -36.01
N ALA A 80 -8.97 -5.55 -37.09
CA ALA A 80 -8.11 -6.73 -37.04
C ALA A 80 -6.84 -6.48 -36.21
N ALA A 81 -6.22 -5.30 -36.38
CA ALA A 81 -5.06 -4.87 -35.62
C ALA A 81 -5.36 -4.70 -34.12
N LEU A 82 -6.44 -3.97 -33.79
CA LEU A 82 -6.91 -3.80 -32.41
C LEU A 82 -7.13 -5.16 -31.73
N ARG A 83 -7.92 -6.03 -32.37
CA ARG A 83 -8.17 -7.40 -31.91
C ARG A 83 -6.86 -8.14 -31.66
N GLY A 84 -5.97 -8.15 -32.65
CA GLY A 84 -4.72 -8.90 -32.60
C GLY A 84 -3.84 -8.47 -31.44
N HIS A 85 -3.58 -7.17 -31.32
CA HIS A 85 -2.68 -6.64 -30.29
C HIS A 85 -3.28 -6.67 -28.89
N LEU A 86 -4.59 -6.41 -28.73
CA LEU A 86 -5.23 -6.46 -27.41
C LEU A 86 -5.40 -7.91 -26.92
N SER A 87 -5.75 -8.85 -27.81
CA SER A 87 -5.78 -10.27 -27.47
C SER A 87 -4.39 -10.80 -27.10
N PHE A 88 -3.35 -10.35 -27.82
CA PHE A 88 -1.97 -10.65 -27.47
C PHE A 88 -1.62 -10.13 -26.08
N ALA A 89 -1.94 -8.87 -25.78
CA ALA A 89 -1.65 -8.26 -24.48
C ALA A 89 -2.33 -9.02 -23.33
N PHE A 90 -3.63 -9.33 -23.45
CA PHE A 90 -4.35 -10.16 -22.47
C PHE A 90 -3.73 -11.54 -22.25
N LYS A 91 -3.14 -12.13 -23.29
CA LYS A 91 -2.54 -13.46 -23.23
C LYS A 91 -1.14 -13.47 -22.64
N HIS A 92 -0.33 -12.46 -22.95
CA HIS A 92 1.12 -12.50 -22.76
C HIS A 92 1.67 -11.42 -21.84
N GLU A 93 0.94 -10.32 -21.68
CA GLU A 93 1.39 -9.15 -20.90
C GLU A 93 0.55 -8.93 -19.63
N GLY A 94 -0.59 -9.62 -19.52
CA GLY A 94 -1.52 -9.49 -18.41
C GLY A 94 -2.47 -8.30 -18.56
N ILE A 95 -3.21 -8.01 -17.49
CA ILE A 95 -4.16 -6.90 -17.41
C ILE A 95 -3.48 -5.67 -16.81
N HIS A 96 -3.61 -4.53 -17.50
CA HIS A 96 -3.15 -3.23 -17.03
C HIS A 96 -4.31 -2.23 -17.05
N LEU A 97 -5.00 -2.06 -15.93
CA LEU A 97 -6.26 -1.32 -15.86
C LEU A 97 -6.13 0.17 -16.23
N GLU A 98 -5.07 0.87 -15.79
CA GLU A 98 -4.83 2.25 -16.25
C GLU A 98 -4.75 2.32 -17.78
N PHE A 99 -3.91 1.49 -18.40
CA PHE A 99 -3.76 1.44 -19.86
C PHE A 99 -5.10 1.20 -20.56
N LEU A 100 -5.85 0.18 -20.14
CA LEU A 100 -7.14 -0.16 -20.73
C LEU A 100 -8.14 0.97 -20.57
N SER A 101 -8.17 1.62 -19.40
CA SER A 101 -9.08 2.72 -19.13
C SER A 101 -8.82 3.92 -20.06
N ARG A 102 -7.54 4.21 -20.35
CA ARG A 102 -7.12 5.25 -21.31
C ARG A 102 -7.38 4.83 -22.76
N LEU A 103 -7.07 3.58 -23.10
CA LEU A 103 -7.28 3.01 -24.43
C LEU A 103 -8.76 3.12 -24.84
N PHE A 104 -9.68 2.73 -23.96
CA PHE A 104 -11.11 2.74 -24.28
C PHE A 104 -11.74 4.14 -24.34
N GLN A 105 -11.02 5.20 -23.94
CA GLN A 105 -11.39 6.58 -24.27
C GLN A 105 -11.03 6.96 -25.71
N ARG A 106 -10.06 6.27 -26.32
CA ARG A 106 -9.51 6.56 -27.65
C ARG A 106 -10.04 5.64 -28.74
N VAL A 107 -10.40 4.40 -28.40
CA VAL A 107 -10.94 3.43 -29.35
C VAL A 107 -12.38 3.81 -29.72
N PRO A 108 -12.72 3.95 -31.02
CA PRO A 108 -14.10 4.18 -31.46
C PRO A 108 -15.03 3.03 -31.01
N PRO A 109 -16.21 3.31 -30.44
CA PRO A 109 -17.16 2.27 -30.03
C PRO A 109 -17.55 1.32 -31.17
N ALA A 110 -17.66 1.84 -32.40
CA ALA A 110 -17.97 1.04 -33.59
C ALA A 110 -16.91 -0.04 -33.88
N ASP A 111 -15.64 0.23 -33.59
CA ASP A 111 -14.55 -0.73 -33.78
C ASP A 111 -14.64 -1.88 -32.78
N MET A 112 -14.99 -1.55 -31.52
CA MET A 112 -15.28 -2.55 -30.49
C MET A 112 -16.49 -3.40 -30.92
N VAL A 113 -17.61 -2.78 -31.31
CA VAL A 113 -18.80 -3.51 -31.76
C VAL A 113 -18.48 -4.45 -32.92
N GLN A 114 -17.74 -3.98 -33.94
CA GLN A 114 -17.36 -4.79 -35.09
C GLN A 114 -16.52 -6.01 -34.69
N TRP A 115 -15.54 -5.86 -33.79
CA TRP A 115 -14.77 -7.00 -33.30
C TRP A 115 -15.63 -7.96 -32.48
N LEU A 116 -16.41 -7.44 -31.53
CA LEU A 116 -17.17 -8.26 -30.58
C LEU A 116 -18.27 -9.07 -31.28
N GLU A 117 -18.94 -8.52 -32.31
CA GLU A 117 -19.91 -9.27 -33.12
C GLU A 117 -19.23 -10.33 -34.01
N ALA A 118 -18.01 -10.07 -34.49
CA ALA A 118 -17.26 -11.05 -35.28
C ALA A 118 -16.77 -12.25 -34.46
N GLU A 119 -16.54 -12.08 -33.15
CA GLU A 119 -15.98 -13.13 -32.28
C GLU A 119 -16.73 -13.25 -30.93
N ARG A 120 -18.07 -13.32 -30.96
CA ARG A 120 -18.92 -13.23 -29.75
C ARG A 120 -18.59 -14.21 -28.65
N THR A 121 -18.21 -15.44 -28.98
CA THR A 121 -17.86 -16.48 -28.00
C THR A 121 -16.36 -16.51 -27.68
N GLY A 122 -15.55 -15.72 -28.40
CA GLY A 122 -14.11 -15.64 -28.24
C GLY A 122 -13.71 -15.19 -26.84
N ARG A 123 -12.71 -15.85 -26.24
CA ARG A 123 -12.25 -15.51 -24.89
C ARG A 123 -11.85 -14.03 -24.77
N TYR A 124 -11.01 -13.56 -25.69
CA TYR A 124 -10.45 -12.20 -25.61
C TYR A 124 -11.43 -11.12 -26.02
N ALA A 125 -12.33 -11.42 -26.98
CA ALA A 125 -13.45 -10.54 -27.29
C ALA A 125 -14.35 -10.31 -26.07
N ARG A 126 -14.76 -11.39 -25.38
CA ARG A 126 -15.57 -11.29 -24.15
C ARG A 126 -14.88 -10.49 -23.05
N MET A 127 -13.58 -10.70 -22.85
CA MET A 127 -12.79 -9.89 -21.91
C MET A 127 -12.74 -8.42 -22.32
N ALA A 128 -12.52 -8.12 -23.61
CA ALA A 128 -12.47 -6.74 -24.10
C ALA A 128 -13.80 -6.01 -23.96
N GLY A 129 -14.93 -6.68 -24.26
CA GLY A 129 -16.28 -6.16 -24.03
C GLY A 129 -16.54 -5.89 -22.55
N PHE A 130 -16.23 -6.85 -21.69
CA PHE A 130 -16.34 -6.68 -20.23
C PHE A 130 -15.52 -5.48 -19.73
N TYR A 131 -14.23 -5.41 -20.05
CA TYR A 131 -13.38 -4.32 -19.59
C TYR A 131 -13.78 -2.97 -20.16
N TYR A 132 -14.24 -2.91 -21.42
CA TYR A 132 -14.75 -1.68 -22.00
C TYR A 132 -15.95 -1.15 -21.20
N GLU A 133 -16.98 -1.99 -21.00
CA GLU A 133 -18.19 -1.57 -20.31
C GLU A 133 -17.92 -1.28 -18.83
N TRP A 134 -17.09 -2.08 -18.17
CA TRP A 134 -16.74 -1.90 -16.76
C TRP A 134 -15.93 -0.62 -16.50
N LEU A 135 -14.88 -0.37 -17.29
CA LEU A 135 -13.98 0.78 -17.11
C LEU A 135 -14.62 2.10 -17.55
N THR A 136 -15.46 2.07 -18.59
CA THR A 136 -16.04 3.30 -19.15
C THR A 136 -17.44 3.59 -18.63
N GLY A 137 -18.12 2.59 -18.05
CA GLY A 137 -19.53 2.68 -17.67
C GLY A 137 -20.50 2.77 -18.86
N ARG A 138 -20.01 2.65 -20.11
CA ARG A 138 -20.81 2.75 -21.34
C ARG A 138 -21.10 1.38 -21.90
N SER A 139 -22.37 1.07 -22.12
CA SER A 139 -22.78 -0.19 -22.77
C SER A 139 -22.54 -0.16 -24.27
N LEU A 140 -22.07 -1.28 -24.82
CA LEU A 140 -21.89 -1.45 -26.25
C LEU A 140 -23.17 -2.02 -26.88
N ALA A 141 -23.48 -1.60 -28.12
CA ALA A 141 -24.59 -2.14 -28.89
C ALA A 141 -24.26 -3.54 -29.47
N VAL A 142 -23.97 -4.47 -28.57
CA VAL A 142 -23.66 -5.89 -28.83
C VAL A 142 -24.61 -6.70 -27.98
N ALA A 143 -25.23 -7.72 -28.57
CA ALA A 143 -26.12 -8.61 -27.82
C ALA A 143 -25.33 -9.55 -26.91
N ASP A 144 -25.97 -10.01 -25.83
CA ASP A 144 -25.34 -10.88 -24.83
C ASP A 144 -24.71 -12.14 -25.44
N VAL A 145 -23.65 -12.64 -24.79
CA VAL A 145 -22.96 -13.86 -25.24
C VAL A 145 -23.90 -15.05 -25.10
N PRO A 146 -24.23 -15.76 -26.20
CA PRO A 146 -25.34 -16.72 -26.21
C PRO A 146 -25.03 -18.01 -25.44
N SER A 147 -23.77 -18.44 -25.40
CA SER A 147 -23.34 -19.69 -24.73
C SER A 147 -21.82 -19.68 -24.49
N GLY A 148 -21.30 -20.67 -23.73
CA GLY A 148 -19.87 -20.85 -23.46
C GLY A 148 -19.54 -20.99 -21.97
N ASN A 149 -18.29 -21.29 -21.63
CA ASN A 149 -17.83 -21.27 -20.24
C ASN A 149 -17.67 -19.83 -19.72
N TYR A 150 -17.67 -19.64 -18.40
CA TYR A 150 -17.22 -18.39 -17.81
C TYR A 150 -15.70 -18.28 -17.86
N VAL A 151 -15.19 -17.07 -18.10
CA VAL A 151 -13.75 -16.76 -18.09
C VAL A 151 -13.47 -15.78 -16.94
N GLU A 152 -12.43 -16.03 -16.16
CA GLU A 152 -11.98 -15.10 -15.11
C GLU A 152 -11.49 -13.78 -15.73
N ALA A 153 -11.88 -12.63 -15.15
CA ALA A 153 -11.42 -11.32 -15.62
C ALA A 153 -9.90 -11.18 -15.43
N LEU A 154 -9.43 -11.41 -14.20
CA LEU A 154 -8.02 -11.56 -13.86
C LEU A 154 -7.66 -13.04 -13.77
N ASP A 155 -6.48 -13.41 -14.27
CA ASP A 155 -5.93 -14.74 -14.01
C ASP A 155 -5.55 -14.86 -12.52
N PRO A 156 -6.21 -15.74 -11.74
CA PRO A 156 -5.92 -15.89 -10.31
C PRO A 156 -4.50 -16.37 -10.04
N GLU A 157 -3.80 -16.99 -11.00
CA GLU A 157 -2.39 -17.36 -10.81
C GLU A 157 -1.44 -16.17 -11.01
N ALA A 158 -1.85 -15.16 -11.77
CA ALA A 158 -1.04 -13.97 -12.02
C ALA A 158 -1.35 -12.81 -11.06
N TYR A 159 -2.56 -12.77 -10.48
CA TYR A 159 -3.04 -11.66 -9.66
C TYR A 159 -3.68 -12.11 -8.35
N PHE A 160 -3.53 -11.29 -7.30
CA PHE A 160 -4.36 -11.35 -6.12
C PHE A 160 -5.77 -10.84 -6.45
N ALA A 161 -6.59 -11.73 -7.01
CA ALA A 161 -7.96 -11.44 -7.45
C ALA A 161 -8.93 -11.38 -6.27
N GLY A 162 -10.10 -10.77 -6.47
CA GLY A 162 -11.25 -10.84 -5.54
C GLY A 162 -12.02 -12.16 -5.63
N ASN A 163 -13.09 -12.26 -4.87
CA ASN A 163 -14.10 -13.32 -4.97
C ASN A 163 -15.00 -13.02 -6.18
N PRO A 164 -15.16 -13.97 -7.11
CA PRO A 164 -15.78 -13.73 -8.40
C PRO A 164 -17.30 -13.50 -8.28
N VAL A 165 -17.81 -12.55 -9.05
CA VAL A 165 -19.25 -12.39 -9.35
C VAL A 165 -19.47 -12.58 -10.84
N ASN A 166 -20.47 -13.35 -11.23
CA ASN A 166 -20.73 -13.61 -12.63
C ASN A 166 -21.32 -12.37 -13.33
N ASN A 167 -20.65 -11.91 -14.39
CA ASN A 167 -21.22 -11.03 -15.40
C ASN A 167 -21.82 -11.91 -16.52
N PRO A 168 -23.15 -12.11 -16.57
CA PRO A 168 -23.77 -13.03 -17.52
C PRO A 168 -23.69 -12.55 -18.97
N ARG A 169 -23.76 -11.23 -19.20
CA ARG A 169 -23.71 -10.60 -20.52
C ARG A 169 -22.45 -10.96 -21.30
N TRP A 170 -21.29 -10.89 -20.65
CA TRP A 170 -20.01 -11.26 -21.25
C TRP A 170 -19.56 -12.67 -20.88
N ARG A 171 -20.30 -13.37 -20.01
CA ARG A 171 -19.89 -14.63 -19.38
C ARG A 171 -18.47 -14.52 -18.80
N ILE A 172 -18.22 -13.45 -18.07
CA ILE A 172 -16.98 -13.19 -17.35
C ILE A 172 -17.24 -13.37 -15.85
N ARG A 173 -16.34 -14.06 -15.16
CA ARG A 173 -16.28 -14.03 -13.69
C ARG A 173 -15.51 -12.78 -13.31
N ASP A 174 -16.25 -11.76 -12.89
CA ASP A 174 -15.70 -10.52 -12.38
C ASP A 174 -15.08 -10.77 -11.00
N ASN A 175 -13.80 -11.11 -11.03
CA ASN A 175 -12.93 -11.27 -9.88
C ASN A 175 -11.99 -10.05 -9.71
N LEU A 176 -12.35 -8.89 -10.27
CA LEU A 176 -11.67 -7.64 -9.94
C LEU A 176 -11.82 -7.37 -8.44
N PRO A 177 -10.75 -6.97 -7.75
CA PRO A 177 -10.81 -6.86 -6.31
C PRO A 177 -11.54 -5.59 -5.87
N GLY A 178 -11.49 -4.47 -6.60
CA GLY A 178 -12.20 -3.23 -6.25
C GLY A 178 -13.40 -2.89 -7.13
N SER A 179 -13.74 -1.60 -7.18
CA SER A 179 -14.80 -1.03 -8.04
C SER A 179 -14.19 -0.21 -9.18
N ARG A 180 -15.02 0.29 -10.11
CA ARG A 180 -14.53 1.18 -11.18
C ARG A 180 -14.02 2.53 -10.64
N GLU A 181 -14.51 2.95 -9.48
CA GLU A 181 -14.08 4.18 -8.81
C GLU A 181 -12.73 4.00 -8.11
N PHE A 182 -12.38 2.79 -7.67
CA PHE A 182 -11.04 2.43 -7.22
C PHE A 182 -10.83 0.91 -7.21
N CYS A 183 -9.90 0.42 -8.02
CA CYS A 183 -9.54 -0.99 -8.11
C CYS A 183 -8.01 -1.16 -8.14
N PRO A 184 -7.39 -1.38 -6.97
CA PRO A 184 -5.97 -1.66 -6.89
C PRO A 184 -5.69 -3.08 -7.37
N LEU A 185 -4.58 -3.27 -8.09
CA LEU A 185 -4.11 -4.59 -8.50
C LEU A 185 -2.82 -4.95 -7.77
N VAL A 186 -2.68 -6.24 -7.44
CA VAL A 186 -1.43 -6.83 -6.93
C VAL A 186 -1.13 -8.07 -7.75
N ARG A 187 0.06 -8.13 -8.35
CA ARG A 187 0.54 -9.30 -9.09
C ARG A 187 1.15 -10.32 -8.13
N ARG A 188 0.99 -11.61 -8.45
CA ARG A 188 1.57 -12.73 -7.69
C ARG A 188 3.02 -12.98 -8.08
N THR A 189 3.90 -12.07 -7.68
CA THR A 189 5.35 -12.29 -7.71
C THR A 189 5.76 -13.36 -6.69
N PRO A 190 6.99 -13.90 -6.74
CA PRO A 190 7.48 -14.81 -5.70
C PRO A 190 7.37 -14.22 -4.28
N THR A 191 7.65 -12.93 -4.11
CA THR A 191 7.56 -12.23 -2.82
C THR A 191 6.10 -12.07 -2.37
N VAL A 192 5.17 -11.72 -3.28
CA VAL A 192 3.74 -11.68 -2.94
C VAL A 192 3.22 -13.08 -2.59
N ARG A 193 3.65 -14.14 -3.29
CA ARG A 193 3.30 -15.52 -2.94
C ARG A 193 3.85 -15.91 -1.57
N ALA A 194 5.05 -15.46 -1.20
CA ALA A 194 5.56 -15.64 0.16
C ALA A 194 4.69 -14.90 1.19
N ALA A 195 4.25 -13.68 0.88
CA ALA A 195 3.33 -12.91 1.72
C ALA A 195 1.95 -13.60 1.88
N GLU A 196 1.46 -14.25 0.82
CA GLU A 196 0.18 -14.99 0.86
C GLU A 196 0.20 -16.18 1.82
N HIS A 197 1.36 -16.79 2.03
CA HIS A 197 1.55 -17.95 2.89
C HIS A 197 2.28 -17.61 4.20
N TYR A 198 2.46 -16.31 4.50
CA TYR A 198 3.18 -15.89 5.69
C TYR A 198 2.30 -16.03 6.93
N ASP A 199 2.75 -16.85 7.87
CA ASP A 199 2.04 -17.15 9.10
C ASP A 199 2.52 -16.25 10.24
N CYS A 200 1.78 -15.17 10.49
CA CYS A 200 2.05 -14.27 11.62
C CYS A 200 1.80 -14.95 12.97
N GLU A 201 0.84 -15.85 13.07
CA GLU A 201 0.47 -16.52 14.31
C GLU A 201 1.60 -17.45 14.75
N ALA A 202 2.10 -18.31 13.85
CA ALA A 202 3.24 -19.17 14.13
C ALA A 202 4.49 -18.37 14.58
N ARG A 203 4.71 -17.18 14.02
CA ARG A 203 5.83 -16.29 14.45
C ARG A 203 5.64 -15.72 15.84
N LEU A 204 4.41 -15.38 16.21
CA LEU A 204 4.08 -14.94 17.57
C LEU A 204 4.20 -16.11 18.55
N GLU A 205 3.84 -17.32 18.15
CA GLU A 205 4.02 -18.54 18.94
C GLU A 205 5.50 -18.88 19.17
N GLU A 206 6.35 -18.72 18.15
CA GLU A 206 7.81 -18.85 18.29
C GLU A 206 8.35 -17.89 19.36
N LEU A 207 7.93 -16.62 19.34
CA LEU A 207 8.29 -15.65 20.38
C LEU A 207 7.73 -16.07 21.75
N ASN A 208 6.52 -16.63 21.79
CA ASN A 208 5.87 -17.05 23.03
C ASN A 208 6.61 -18.21 23.69
N ALA A 209 7.03 -19.19 22.88
CA ALA A 209 7.85 -20.31 23.32
C ALA A 209 9.20 -19.86 23.89
N GLU A 210 9.79 -18.78 23.34
CA GLU A 210 11.09 -18.29 23.77
C GLU A 210 11.05 -17.38 25.02
N PHE A 211 10.09 -16.45 25.07
CA PHE A 211 10.03 -15.43 26.12
C PHE A 211 9.04 -15.75 27.24
N GLY A 212 8.11 -16.67 26.99
CA GLY A 212 6.98 -16.95 27.85
C GLY A 212 5.83 -15.95 27.68
N GLN A 213 4.62 -16.45 27.91
CA GLN A 213 3.38 -15.71 27.68
C GLN A 213 3.29 -14.42 28.49
N ASP A 214 3.71 -14.42 29.75
CA ASP A 214 3.64 -13.22 30.60
C ASP A 214 4.49 -12.07 30.02
N VAL A 215 5.72 -12.35 29.60
CA VAL A 215 6.63 -11.34 29.05
C VAL A 215 6.08 -10.77 27.75
N LEU A 216 5.55 -11.62 26.86
CA LEU A 216 4.93 -11.16 25.62
C LEU A 216 3.64 -10.37 25.83
N MET A 217 2.77 -10.82 26.72
CA MET A 217 1.52 -10.11 27.01
C MET A 217 1.81 -8.72 27.58
N ARG A 218 2.82 -8.61 28.45
CA ARG A 218 3.28 -7.33 28.99
C ARG A 218 3.98 -6.47 27.94
N SER A 219 4.57 -7.08 26.91
CA SER A 219 5.17 -6.34 25.79
C SER A 219 4.14 -5.71 24.87
N ALA A 220 2.93 -6.26 24.75
CA ALA A 220 1.89 -5.74 23.85
C ALA A 220 1.54 -4.25 24.11
N VAL A 221 1.41 -3.84 25.38
CA VAL A 221 1.18 -2.43 25.74
C VAL A 221 2.37 -1.57 25.31
N TRP A 222 3.58 -2.03 25.59
CA TRP A 222 4.81 -1.33 25.20
C TRP A 222 4.97 -1.22 23.68
N LEU A 223 4.62 -2.28 22.93
CA LEU A 223 4.64 -2.31 21.47
C LEU A 223 3.64 -1.30 20.88
N THR A 224 2.46 -1.15 21.49
CA THR A 224 1.46 -0.14 21.10
C THR A 224 1.98 1.28 21.33
N VAL A 225 2.62 1.53 22.47
CA VAL A 225 3.27 2.83 22.75
C VAL A 225 4.42 3.08 21.77
N LYS A 226 5.24 2.07 21.47
CA LYS A 226 6.34 2.16 20.51
C LYS A 226 5.85 2.46 19.10
N GLU A 227 4.78 1.79 18.65
CA GLU A 227 4.10 2.09 17.39
C GLU A 227 3.69 3.55 17.33
N SER A 228 3.05 4.05 18.40
CA SER A 228 2.62 5.43 18.44
C SER A 228 3.78 6.41 18.45
N LEU A 229 4.83 6.18 19.24
CA LEU A 229 5.99 7.08 19.29
C LEU A 229 6.66 7.16 17.92
N SER A 230 6.91 6.01 17.30
CA SER A 230 7.55 5.94 15.99
C SER A 230 6.67 6.51 14.88
N SER A 231 5.34 6.34 14.96
CA SER A 231 4.43 6.98 14.01
C SER A 231 4.53 8.50 14.06
N PHE A 232 4.74 9.10 15.24
CA PHE A 232 4.92 10.55 15.36
C PHE A 232 6.33 10.99 14.94
N LYS A 233 7.36 10.16 15.12
CA LYS A 233 8.71 10.41 14.58
C LYS A 233 8.72 10.50 13.06
N ILE A 234 7.96 9.64 12.36
CA ILE A 234 7.83 9.70 10.90
C ILE A 234 7.24 11.05 10.46
N GLU A 235 6.31 11.58 11.24
CA GLU A 235 5.66 12.88 10.99
C GLU A 235 6.42 14.08 11.60
N HIS A 236 7.62 13.87 12.17
CA HIS A 236 8.43 14.90 12.84
C HIS A 236 7.70 15.61 14.03
N GLU A 237 6.88 14.87 14.77
CA GLU A 237 6.07 15.36 15.90
C GLU A 237 6.32 14.62 17.23
N GLU A 238 7.46 13.97 17.42
CA GLU A 238 7.73 13.06 18.56
C GLU A 238 7.66 13.70 19.96
N ASP A 239 7.88 15.01 20.06
CA ASP A 239 7.84 15.75 21.34
C ASP A 239 6.41 15.95 21.88
N ARG A 240 5.38 15.58 21.13
CA ARG A 240 3.97 15.77 21.49
C ARG A 240 3.41 14.60 22.31
N ARG A 241 3.91 14.41 23.54
CA ARG A 241 3.57 13.28 24.44
C ARG A 241 2.07 12.99 24.59
N ASP A 242 1.23 14.01 24.73
CA ASP A 242 -0.23 13.82 24.86
C ASP A 242 -0.86 13.24 23.58
N ARG A 243 -0.35 13.62 22.40
CA ARG A 243 -0.82 13.09 21.12
C ARG A 243 -0.37 11.64 20.92
N VAL A 244 0.86 11.31 21.31
CA VAL A 244 1.39 9.93 21.31
C VAL A 244 0.53 9.03 22.21
N ARG A 245 0.25 9.45 23.45
CA ARG A 245 -0.61 8.67 24.36
C ARG A 245 -2.01 8.46 23.78
N ARG A 246 -2.57 9.49 23.15
CA ARG A 246 -3.90 9.40 22.52
C ARG A 246 -3.91 8.39 21.37
N PHE A 247 -2.94 8.46 20.46
CA PHE A 247 -2.90 7.52 19.35
C PHE A 247 -2.63 6.08 19.82
N ALA A 248 -1.77 5.87 20.82
CA ALA A 248 -1.61 4.55 21.45
C ALA A 248 -2.94 4.02 22.02
N ALA A 249 -3.72 4.87 22.71
CA ALA A 249 -5.04 4.49 23.23
C ALA A 249 -6.03 4.14 22.11
N VAL A 250 -6.01 4.86 20.98
CA VAL A 250 -6.81 4.53 19.79
C VAL A 250 -6.41 3.18 19.22
N MET A 251 -5.11 2.91 19.07
CA MET A 251 -4.62 1.62 18.58
C MET A 251 -5.09 0.47 19.48
N GLU A 252 -4.98 0.61 20.79
CA GLU A 252 -5.40 -0.41 21.76
C GLU A 252 -6.93 -0.64 21.75
N ALA A 253 -7.70 0.45 21.71
CA ALA A 253 -9.15 0.41 21.88
C ALA A 253 -9.91 0.15 20.57
N ARG A 254 -9.36 0.45 19.40
CA ARG A 254 -10.10 0.44 18.12
C ARG A 254 -9.63 -0.57 17.08
N VAL A 255 -8.38 -1.07 17.16
CA VAL A 255 -7.87 -2.07 16.21
C VAL A 255 -8.73 -3.33 16.25
N GLY A 256 -9.36 -3.66 15.12
CA GLY A 256 -10.23 -4.79 14.92
C GLY A 256 -11.66 -4.62 15.44
N GLU A 257 -12.03 -3.43 15.93
CA GLU A 257 -13.34 -3.21 16.59
C GLU A 257 -14.39 -2.60 15.66
N TYR A 258 -14.00 -1.80 14.68
CA TYR A 258 -14.94 -1.23 13.73
C TYR A 258 -15.38 -2.30 12.70
N PRO A 259 -16.71 -2.51 12.51
CA PRO A 259 -17.21 -3.44 11.50
C PRO A 259 -16.78 -3.05 10.07
N GLU A 260 -16.82 -1.75 9.77
CA GLU A 260 -16.48 -1.17 8.47
C GLU A 260 -15.44 -0.06 8.64
N PRO A 261 -14.14 -0.38 8.68
CA PRO A 261 -13.07 0.59 8.99
C PRO A 261 -12.89 1.69 7.94
N LEU A 262 -13.51 1.54 6.77
CA LEU A 262 -13.47 2.48 5.65
C LEU A 262 -14.81 3.18 5.41
N ALA A 263 -15.82 2.93 6.24
CA ALA A 263 -17.04 3.75 6.23
C ALA A 263 -16.68 5.21 6.55
N ILE A 264 -17.35 6.17 5.90
CA ILE A 264 -17.02 7.60 6.04
C ILE A 264 -17.21 8.06 7.49
N GLU A 265 -18.25 7.55 8.15
CA GLU A 265 -18.57 7.83 9.55
C GLU A 265 -17.46 7.30 10.46
N THR A 266 -17.02 6.06 10.24
CA THR A 266 -15.91 5.46 10.98
C THR A 266 -14.60 6.20 10.77
N LEU A 267 -14.27 6.59 9.55
CA LEU A 267 -13.08 7.39 9.26
C LEU A 267 -13.14 8.77 9.94
N THR A 268 -14.33 9.38 9.99
CA THR A 268 -14.56 10.66 10.67
C THR A 268 -14.33 10.54 12.18
N GLU A 269 -14.87 9.50 12.81
CA GLU A 269 -14.68 9.23 14.23
C GLU A 269 -13.23 8.88 14.56
N LEU A 270 -12.62 7.98 13.78
CA LEU A 270 -11.22 7.60 13.92
C LEU A 270 -10.31 8.82 13.79
N GLN A 271 -10.52 9.67 12.77
CA GLN A 271 -9.74 10.89 12.59
C GLN A 271 -9.87 11.81 13.81
N ARG A 272 -11.09 12.01 14.33
CA ARG A 272 -11.33 12.81 15.54
C ARG A 272 -10.58 12.25 16.75
N GLU A 273 -10.61 10.94 16.97
CA GLU A 273 -9.89 10.31 18.08
C GLU A 273 -8.37 10.42 17.94
N ILE A 274 -7.83 10.30 16.72
CA ILE A 274 -6.40 10.42 16.44
C ILE A 274 -5.90 11.86 16.64
N ILE A 275 -6.60 12.83 16.06
CA ILE A 275 -6.19 14.25 16.03
C ILE A 275 -6.52 14.96 17.35
N GLY A 276 -7.66 14.61 17.96
CA GLY A 276 -8.20 15.17 19.20
C GLY A 276 -8.76 16.59 19.09
N ASP A 277 -9.35 17.06 20.18
CA ASP A 277 -10.21 18.27 20.20
C ASP A 277 -9.45 19.61 20.16
N ARG A 278 -8.12 19.58 20.19
CA ARG A 278 -7.26 20.78 20.14
C ARG A 278 -6.61 20.94 18.75
N ALA A 279 -7.41 20.78 17.70
CA ALA A 279 -6.96 20.91 16.32
C ALA A 279 -7.52 22.17 15.66
N THR A 280 -6.81 22.68 14.68
CA THR A 280 -7.26 23.81 13.83
C THR A 280 -8.22 23.35 12.74
N LEU A 281 -8.45 22.04 12.60
CA LEU A 281 -9.44 21.50 11.67
C LEU A 281 -10.83 21.95 12.06
N VAL A 282 -11.54 22.56 11.10
CA VAL A 282 -12.94 22.97 11.27
C VAL A 282 -13.88 21.78 11.14
N LYS A 283 -13.49 20.79 10.32
CA LYS A 283 -14.30 19.61 10.02
C LYS A 283 -13.44 18.33 10.01
N PHE A 284 -14.02 17.24 10.50
CA PHE A 284 -13.47 15.89 10.40
C PHE A 284 -14.22 15.10 9.32
N GLY A 285 -13.57 14.08 8.76
CA GLY A 285 -14.06 13.25 7.67
C GLY A 285 -13.31 13.51 6.37
N LEU A 286 -13.96 13.18 5.25
CA LEU A 286 -13.39 13.42 3.92
C LEU A 286 -13.09 14.90 3.72
N ARG A 287 -11.89 15.22 3.24
CA ARG A 287 -11.50 16.59 2.91
C ARG A 287 -12.33 17.13 1.74
N GLU A 288 -12.48 18.44 1.71
CA GLU A 288 -13.18 19.20 0.67
C GLU A 288 -12.20 20.11 -0.10
N SER A 289 -10.94 20.17 0.32
CA SER A 289 -9.86 20.91 -0.32
C SER A 289 -8.92 20.02 -1.17
N PRO A 290 -8.19 20.59 -2.14
CA PRO A 290 -7.08 19.89 -2.80
C PRO A 290 -5.92 19.65 -1.83
N VAL A 291 -5.13 18.62 -2.11
CA VAL A 291 -3.92 18.27 -1.35
C VAL A 291 -2.80 17.92 -2.30
N PHE A 292 -1.61 18.45 -2.02
CA PHE A 292 -0.35 17.98 -2.56
C PHE A 292 0.61 17.70 -1.40
N ILE A 293 1.50 16.73 -1.59
CA ILE A 293 2.59 16.44 -0.65
C ILE A 293 3.85 17.02 -1.28
N GLY A 294 4.58 17.83 -0.54
CA GLY A 294 5.78 18.49 -1.01
C GLY A 294 6.66 18.96 0.12
N LYS A 295 7.84 19.44 -0.24
CA LYS A 295 8.76 20.13 0.67
C LYS A 295 9.13 21.50 0.09
N GLN A 296 9.46 22.43 0.97
CA GLN A 296 10.09 23.68 0.58
C GLN A 296 11.60 23.44 0.49
N ASP A 297 12.18 23.55 -0.71
CA ASP A 297 13.61 23.34 -0.98
C ASP A 297 14.18 24.62 -1.60
N ASP A 298 15.11 25.29 -0.91
CA ASP A 298 15.77 26.54 -1.35
C ASP A 298 14.83 27.54 -2.07
N TRP A 299 13.71 27.88 -1.41
CA TRP A 299 12.68 28.82 -1.89
C TRP A 299 11.81 28.34 -3.08
N ARG A 300 11.89 27.05 -3.45
CA ARG A 300 10.98 26.42 -4.42
C ARG A 300 10.12 25.36 -3.75
N GLU A 301 8.83 25.36 -4.04
CA GLU A 301 7.94 24.27 -3.67
C GLU A 301 8.17 23.07 -4.59
N VAL A 302 8.73 21.99 -4.03
CA VAL A 302 8.88 20.72 -4.74
C VAL A 302 7.68 19.85 -4.39
N VAL A 303 6.80 19.65 -5.38
CA VAL A 303 5.64 18.76 -5.25
C VAL A 303 6.07 17.33 -5.51
N HIS A 304 6.01 16.49 -4.48
CA HIS A 304 6.36 15.07 -4.54
C HIS A 304 5.16 14.19 -4.92
N TYR A 305 3.94 14.65 -4.63
CA TYR A 305 2.72 13.93 -4.97
C TYR A 305 1.52 14.88 -5.02
N ILE A 306 0.59 14.61 -5.94
CA ILE A 306 -0.71 15.27 -6.01
C ILE A 306 -1.77 14.22 -5.72
N ALA A 307 -2.63 14.48 -4.73
CA ALA A 307 -3.71 13.59 -4.35
C ALA A 307 -4.95 13.76 -5.26
N PRO A 308 -5.84 12.75 -5.34
CA PRO A 308 -7.09 12.86 -6.09
C PRO A 308 -7.95 14.06 -5.67
N PRO A 309 -8.80 14.59 -6.55
CA PRO A 309 -9.67 15.71 -6.19
C PRO A 309 -10.75 15.28 -5.18
N ALA A 310 -11.17 16.24 -4.34
CA ALA A 310 -12.06 15.95 -3.21
C ALA A 310 -13.40 15.30 -3.61
N HIS A 311 -13.96 15.70 -4.76
CA HIS A 311 -15.24 15.19 -5.25
C HIS A 311 -15.20 13.71 -5.67
N GLU A 312 -14.02 13.11 -5.86
CA GLU A 312 -13.83 11.70 -6.21
C GLU A 312 -13.65 10.80 -4.97
N LEU A 313 -13.33 11.39 -3.81
CA LEU A 313 -12.99 10.65 -2.59
C LEU A 313 -14.08 9.68 -2.12
N PRO A 314 -15.39 10.02 -2.13
CA PRO A 314 -16.42 9.08 -1.70
C PRO A 314 -16.40 7.78 -2.52
N GLY A 315 -16.28 7.90 -3.85
CA GLY A 315 -16.19 6.74 -4.74
C GLY A 315 -14.92 5.93 -4.52
N MET A 316 -13.77 6.60 -4.34
CA MET A 316 -12.50 5.93 -4.16
C MET A 316 -12.40 5.17 -2.83
N VAL A 317 -12.86 5.79 -1.73
CA VAL A 317 -12.93 5.13 -0.41
C VAL A 317 -13.90 3.95 -0.44
N ASN A 318 -15.06 4.10 -1.08
CA ASN A 318 -15.98 2.97 -1.28
C ASN A 318 -15.36 1.85 -2.15
N GLY A 319 -14.52 2.18 -3.13
CA GLY A 319 -13.77 1.20 -3.89
C GLY A 319 -12.74 0.43 -3.07
N LEU A 320 -12.09 1.08 -2.10
CA LEU A 320 -11.26 0.40 -1.09
C LEU A 320 -12.09 -0.49 -0.15
N ALA A 321 -13.28 -0.05 0.27
CA ALA A 321 -14.19 -0.87 1.06
C ALA A 321 -14.64 -2.11 0.26
N THR A 322 -14.94 -1.92 -1.03
CA THR A 322 -15.24 -3.01 -1.98
C THR A 322 -14.06 -3.97 -2.09
N PHE A 323 -12.82 -3.46 -2.13
CA PHE A 323 -11.60 -4.28 -2.07
C PHE A 323 -11.57 -5.20 -0.86
N LEU A 324 -11.82 -4.68 0.34
CA LEU A 324 -11.86 -5.49 1.55
C LEU A 324 -12.98 -6.54 1.53
N ALA A 325 -14.17 -6.18 1.03
CA ALA A 325 -15.28 -7.12 0.93
C ALA A 325 -15.02 -8.23 -0.09
N ARG A 326 -14.58 -7.87 -1.31
CA ARG A 326 -14.30 -8.82 -2.39
C ARG A 326 -13.13 -9.75 -2.08
N THR A 327 -12.17 -9.34 -1.26
CA THR A 327 -11.02 -10.18 -0.93
C THR A 327 -11.17 -10.90 0.41
N GLN A 328 -12.34 -10.89 1.04
CA GLN A 328 -12.56 -11.53 2.34
C GLN A 328 -12.16 -13.01 2.31
N GLY A 329 -11.46 -13.46 3.36
CA GLY A 329 -10.93 -14.81 3.50
C GLY A 329 -9.65 -15.10 2.71
N LYS A 330 -9.08 -14.08 2.04
CA LYS A 330 -7.77 -14.19 1.37
C LYS A 330 -6.63 -13.70 2.28
N ALA A 331 -5.40 -13.79 1.79
CA ALA A 331 -4.20 -13.50 2.58
C ALA A 331 -4.22 -12.12 3.26
N ALA A 332 -4.15 -12.12 4.59
CA ALA A 332 -4.27 -10.93 5.43
C ALA A 332 -3.20 -9.87 5.12
N LEU A 333 -1.95 -10.29 4.87
CA LEU A 333 -0.85 -9.35 4.59
C LEU A 333 -1.06 -8.59 3.28
N VAL A 334 -1.50 -9.29 2.23
CA VAL A 334 -1.76 -8.67 0.93
C VAL A 334 -2.97 -7.72 1.04
N ARG A 335 -4.01 -8.11 1.78
CA ARG A 335 -5.19 -7.27 2.07
C ARG A 335 -4.80 -6.01 2.84
N ALA A 336 -4.06 -6.16 3.95
CA ALA A 336 -3.62 -5.06 4.79
C ALA A 336 -2.75 -4.08 4.00
N SER A 337 -1.78 -4.59 3.23
CA SER A 337 -0.92 -3.73 2.39
C SER A 337 -1.72 -2.96 1.36
N THR A 338 -2.53 -3.66 0.56
CA THR A 338 -3.26 -3.05 -0.55
C THR A 338 -4.24 -1.98 -0.06
N ALA A 339 -4.98 -2.25 1.01
CA ALA A 339 -5.93 -1.30 1.56
C ALA A 339 -5.24 -0.11 2.23
N ALA A 340 -4.19 -0.35 3.03
CA ALA A 340 -3.50 0.72 3.73
C ALA A 340 -2.75 1.65 2.77
N PHE A 341 -1.99 1.12 1.80
CA PHE A 341 -1.32 1.96 0.81
C PHE A 341 -2.29 2.61 -0.18
N GLY A 342 -3.34 1.89 -0.57
CA GLY A 342 -4.43 2.49 -1.35
C GLY A 342 -5.05 3.69 -0.64
N PHE A 343 -5.29 3.60 0.68
CA PHE A 343 -5.76 4.72 1.49
C PHE A 343 -4.80 5.91 1.49
N VAL A 344 -3.47 5.68 1.60
CA VAL A 344 -2.46 6.75 1.56
C VAL A 344 -2.46 7.50 0.23
N PHE A 345 -2.60 6.80 -0.89
CA PHE A 345 -2.67 7.43 -2.21
C PHE A 345 -4.02 8.10 -2.48
N VAL A 346 -5.13 7.57 -1.97
CA VAL A 346 -6.41 8.30 -2.00
C VAL A 346 -6.32 9.59 -1.19
N HIS A 347 -5.58 9.55 -0.07
CA HIS A 347 -5.36 10.68 0.84
C HIS A 347 -6.67 11.39 1.23
N PRO A 348 -7.66 10.67 1.78
CA PRO A 348 -9.02 11.18 1.89
C PRO A 348 -9.23 12.21 3.00
N LEU A 349 -8.33 12.32 3.97
CA LEU A 349 -8.49 13.21 5.13
C LEU A 349 -7.69 14.50 4.96
N ALA A 350 -8.08 15.58 5.63
CA ALA A 350 -7.33 16.84 5.64
C ALA A 350 -6.04 16.77 6.49
N ASP A 351 -6.04 15.92 7.52
CA ASP A 351 -4.87 15.53 8.32
C ASP A 351 -5.12 14.12 8.89
N GLY A 352 -4.06 13.43 9.31
CA GLY A 352 -4.14 12.12 9.96
C GLY A 352 -4.07 10.94 8.98
N ASN A 353 -3.82 11.17 7.69
CA ASN A 353 -3.76 10.10 6.68
C ASN A 353 -2.68 9.06 7.01
N GLY A 354 -1.46 9.49 7.36
CA GLY A 354 -0.39 8.56 7.72
C GLY A 354 -0.71 7.74 8.98
N ARG A 355 -1.28 8.37 10.02
CA ARG A 355 -1.68 7.69 11.26
C ARG A 355 -2.81 6.68 11.01
N THR A 356 -3.79 7.05 10.19
CA THR A 356 -4.88 6.16 9.77
C THR A 356 -4.38 5.00 8.91
N HIS A 357 -3.40 5.24 8.02
CA HIS A 357 -2.73 4.18 7.26
C HIS A 357 -2.11 3.10 8.16
N ARG A 358 -1.35 3.50 9.17
CA ARG A 358 -0.70 2.58 10.13
C ARG A 358 -1.71 1.86 11.02
N PHE A 359 -2.79 2.55 11.39
CA PHE A 359 -3.94 1.93 12.05
C PHE A 359 -4.57 0.84 11.17
N LEU A 360 -4.85 1.13 9.89
CA LEU A 360 -5.47 0.19 8.95
C LEU A 360 -4.64 -1.08 8.74
N ILE A 361 -3.31 -0.99 8.75
CA ILE A 361 -2.44 -2.18 8.68
C ILE A 361 -2.76 -3.14 9.83
N ASN A 362 -2.71 -2.64 11.07
CA ASN A 362 -2.97 -3.45 12.26
C ASN A 362 -4.43 -3.91 12.36
N ASP A 363 -5.36 -3.04 12.00
CA ASP A 363 -6.80 -3.30 12.01
C ASP A 363 -7.19 -4.44 11.05
N ILE A 364 -6.65 -4.44 9.83
CA ILE A 364 -6.91 -5.52 8.85
C ILE A 364 -6.24 -6.82 9.28
N LEU A 365 -4.98 -6.79 9.75
CA LEU A 365 -4.30 -7.98 10.26
C LEU A 365 -5.05 -8.61 11.44
N ARG A 366 -5.60 -7.79 12.36
CA ARG A 366 -6.41 -8.26 13.48
C ARG A 366 -7.72 -8.88 13.02
N ARG A 367 -8.45 -8.19 12.14
CA ARG A 367 -9.77 -8.63 11.66
C ARG A 367 -9.70 -9.89 10.80
N ASP A 368 -8.60 -10.08 10.08
CA ASP A 368 -8.35 -11.29 9.29
C ASP A 368 -7.74 -12.43 10.13
N GLY A 369 -7.55 -12.23 11.45
CA GLY A 369 -7.05 -13.25 12.38
C GLY A 369 -5.54 -13.48 12.36
N ALA A 370 -4.77 -12.73 11.56
CA ALA A 370 -3.32 -12.91 11.45
C ALA A 370 -2.55 -12.42 12.69
N VAL A 371 -3.06 -11.42 13.41
CA VAL A 371 -2.44 -10.91 14.64
C VAL A 371 -3.50 -10.89 15.74
N PRO A 372 -3.42 -11.75 16.77
CA PRO A 372 -4.43 -11.84 17.82
C PRO A 372 -4.33 -10.70 18.86
N ARG A 373 -5.39 -10.55 19.67
CA ARG A 373 -5.33 -9.71 20.89
C ARG A 373 -4.26 -10.26 21.84
N PRO A 374 -3.53 -9.38 22.56
CA PRO A 374 -3.59 -7.92 22.56
C PRO A 374 -2.56 -7.24 21.61
N PHE A 375 -1.89 -7.97 20.72
CA PHE A 375 -0.71 -7.48 20.00
C PHE A 375 -1.03 -6.42 18.93
N VAL A 376 -0.39 -5.26 19.04
CA VAL A 376 -0.24 -4.30 17.94
C VAL A 376 1.18 -4.42 17.41
N LEU A 377 1.35 -4.62 16.11
CA LEU A 377 2.66 -4.67 15.49
C LEU A 377 3.25 -3.25 15.41
N PRO A 378 4.47 -3.02 15.91
CA PRO A 378 5.13 -1.71 15.85
C PRO A 378 5.75 -1.46 14.46
N ILE A 379 4.92 -1.46 13.43
CA ILE A 379 5.29 -1.26 12.03
C ILE A 379 6.07 0.05 11.84
N SER A 380 5.62 1.13 12.46
CA SER A 380 6.31 2.43 12.42
C SER A 380 7.70 2.36 13.01
N ALA A 381 7.88 1.53 14.05
CA ALA A 381 9.20 1.36 14.64
C ALA A 381 10.15 0.63 13.71
N ALA A 382 9.67 -0.39 13.00
CA ALA A 382 10.46 -1.08 11.99
C ALA A 382 10.85 -0.14 10.82
N ILE A 383 9.97 0.80 10.45
CA ILE A 383 10.26 1.82 9.42
C ILE A 383 11.43 2.70 9.85
N VAL A 384 11.42 3.21 11.09
CA VAL A 384 12.44 4.16 11.57
C VAL A 384 13.65 3.50 12.24
N SER A 385 13.69 2.16 12.33
CA SER A 385 14.72 1.47 13.12
C SER A 385 16.13 1.61 12.55
N LYS A 386 16.26 1.80 11.23
CA LYS A 386 17.54 2.02 10.54
C LYS A 386 17.36 2.95 9.34
N PRO A 387 18.39 3.74 8.95
CA PRO A 387 18.31 4.64 7.79
C PRO A 387 17.87 3.94 6.51
N GLN A 388 18.32 2.71 6.26
CA GLN A 388 17.92 1.95 5.08
C GLN A 388 16.42 1.59 5.05
N HIS A 389 15.75 1.45 6.21
CA HIS A 389 14.33 1.11 6.27
C HIS A 389 13.46 2.36 5.99
N ILE A 390 13.91 3.54 6.40
CA ILE A 390 13.32 4.82 6.03
C ILE A 390 13.41 5.01 4.52
N VAL A 391 14.62 4.80 3.96
CA VAL A 391 14.82 4.88 2.50
C VAL A 391 13.94 3.87 1.76
N ALA A 392 13.78 2.64 2.27
CA ALA A 392 12.89 1.65 1.67
C ALA A 392 11.41 2.07 1.73
N TYR A 393 10.98 2.73 2.82
CA TYR A 393 9.64 3.28 2.94
C TYR A 393 9.39 4.42 1.94
N ASP A 394 10.34 5.34 1.80
CA ASP A 394 10.27 6.40 0.79
C ASP A 394 10.22 5.81 -0.62
N GLN A 395 11.09 4.84 -0.91
CA GLN A 395 11.13 4.15 -2.21
C GLN A 395 9.81 3.47 -2.56
N VAL A 396 9.12 2.85 -1.59
CA VAL A 396 7.84 2.20 -1.88
C VAL A 396 6.75 3.23 -2.16
N LEU A 397 6.68 4.33 -1.41
CA LEU A 397 5.75 5.43 -1.70
C LEU A 397 6.03 6.07 -3.08
N GLU A 398 7.32 6.21 -3.40
CA GLU A 398 7.81 6.72 -4.68
C GLU A 398 7.53 5.80 -5.86
N ALA A 399 7.31 4.50 -5.64
CA ALA A 399 6.99 3.54 -6.70
C ALA A 399 5.70 3.91 -7.44
N PHE A 400 4.76 4.59 -6.78
CA PHE A 400 3.56 5.14 -7.39
C PHE A 400 3.67 6.65 -7.66
N SER A 401 4.21 7.43 -6.71
CA SER A 401 4.20 8.89 -6.83
C SER A 401 5.18 9.41 -7.88
N LYS A 402 6.37 8.83 -8.05
CA LYS A 402 7.33 9.30 -9.07
C LYS A 402 6.82 9.11 -10.50
N PRO A 403 6.27 7.95 -10.91
CA PRO A 403 5.71 7.80 -12.25
C PRO A 403 4.51 8.73 -12.50
N LEU A 404 3.65 8.94 -11.48
CA LEU A 404 2.56 9.93 -11.56
C LEU A 404 3.11 11.33 -11.80
N MET A 405 4.05 11.79 -10.97
CA MET A 405 4.62 13.12 -11.07
C MET A 405 5.45 13.30 -12.35
N ALA A 406 6.13 12.26 -12.84
CA ALA A 406 6.84 12.32 -14.12
C ALA A 406 5.89 12.61 -15.30
N ARG A 407 4.65 12.10 -15.24
CA ARG A 407 3.63 12.37 -16.26
C ARG A 407 3.04 13.77 -16.16
N TYR A 408 2.78 14.24 -14.93
CA TYR A 408 2.06 15.48 -14.68
C TYR A 408 2.97 16.65 -14.26
N ALA A 409 4.29 16.49 -14.39
CA ALA A 409 5.26 17.53 -14.13
C ALA A 409 4.94 18.78 -14.95
N GLY A 410 4.84 19.94 -14.28
CA GLY A 410 4.50 21.21 -14.93
C GLY A 410 3.03 21.36 -15.36
N MET A 411 2.15 20.41 -15.01
CA MET A 411 0.71 20.48 -15.29
C MET A 411 -0.12 20.90 -14.06
N TYR A 412 0.52 21.54 -13.09
CA TYR A 412 -0.10 22.13 -11.91
C TYR A 412 0.48 23.52 -11.69
N GLU A 413 -0.26 24.38 -11.00
CA GLU A 413 0.18 25.74 -10.68
C GLU A 413 -0.29 26.18 -9.29
N PHE A 414 0.34 27.25 -8.81
CA PHE A 414 -0.07 27.96 -7.61
C PHE A 414 -0.61 29.32 -8.04
N SER A 415 -1.93 29.48 -7.94
CA SER A 415 -2.63 30.71 -8.33
C SER A 415 -2.24 31.89 -7.44
N SER A 416 -2.38 33.11 -7.95
CA SER A 416 -2.29 34.34 -7.14
C SER A 416 -3.49 34.50 -6.19
N THR A 417 -4.60 33.78 -6.45
CA THR A 417 -5.81 33.82 -5.64
C THR A 417 -5.88 32.62 -4.72
N VAL A 418 -6.00 32.88 -3.42
CA VAL A 418 -6.23 31.86 -2.40
C VAL A 418 -7.73 31.60 -2.29
N THR A 419 -8.14 30.35 -2.50
CA THR A 419 -9.52 29.89 -2.33
C THR A 419 -9.70 29.30 -0.94
N GLU A 420 -10.78 29.65 -0.26
CA GLU A 420 -11.20 29.01 0.98
C GLU A 420 -12.21 27.90 0.65
N TYR A 421 -11.92 26.69 1.12
CA TYR A 421 -12.71 25.49 0.87
C TYR A 421 -13.68 25.20 2.03
N PRO A 422 -14.75 24.40 1.82
CA PRO A 422 -15.78 24.15 2.84
C PRO A 422 -15.28 23.52 4.14
N ASP A 423 -14.13 22.85 4.11
CA ASP A 423 -13.47 22.26 5.29
C ASP A 423 -12.60 23.27 6.07
N GLY A 424 -12.61 24.55 5.66
CA GLY A 424 -11.84 25.64 6.28
C GLY A 424 -10.39 25.73 5.81
N ILE A 425 -9.96 24.88 4.88
CA ILE A 425 -8.60 24.93 4.32
C ILE A 425 -8.53 26.04 3.27
N ARG A 426 -7.44 26.81 3.31
CA ARG A 426 -7.13 27.84 2.32
C ARG A 426 -6.02 27.33 1.40
N SER A 427 -6.26 27.30 0.10
CA SER A 427 -5.29 26.82 -0.88
C SER A 427 -5.40 27.62 -2.19
N ASN A 428 -4.26 27.85 -2.82
CA ASN A 428 -4.15 28.40 -4.17
C ASN A 428 -3.65 27.34 -5.19
N PHE A 429 -3.55 26.08 -4.79
CA PHE A 429 -3.11 25.01 -5.66
C PHE A 429 -4.19 24.67 -6.70
N VAL A 430 -3.76 24.57 -7.97
CA VAL A 430 -4.63 24.27 -9.11
C VAL A 430 -4.02 23.13 -9.91
N PHE A 431 -4.82 22.10 -10.19
CA PHE A 431 -4.44 20.97 -11.03
C PHE A 431 -5.49 20.74 -12.13
N PRO A 432 -5.36 21.35 -13.32
CA PRO A 432 -6.44 21.34 -14.32
C PRO A 432 -6.65 20.01 -15.05
N VAL A 433 -5.74 19.03 -14.90
CA VAL A 433 -5.76 17.75 -15.63
C VAL A 433 -6.24 16.57 -14.78
N GLU A 434 -7.11 16.84 -13.79
CA GLU A 434 -7.65 15.83 -12.86
C GLU A 434 -8.28 14.64 -13.59
N ALA A 435 -9.08 14.91 -14.63
CA ALA A 435 -9.78 13.88 -15.40
C ALA A 435 -8.82 12.88 -16.07
N ASP A 436 -7.67 13.34 -16.56
CA ASP A 436 -6.65 12.45 -17.15
C ASP A 436 -5.90 11.67 -16.05
N ALA A 437 -5.66 12.29 -14.89
CA ALA A 437 -4.99 11.67 -13.74
C ALA A 437 -5.83 10.60 -13.03
N LEU A 438 -7.16 10.68 -13.10
CA LEU A 438 -8.06 9.67 -12.56
C LEU A 438 -7.80 8.27 -13.11
N HIS A 439 -7.35 8.13 -14.36
CA HIS A 439 -6.97 6.84 -14.92
C HIS A 439 -5.84 6.16 -14.16
N THR A 440 -4.93 6.93 -13.55
CA THR A 440 -3.84 6.40 -12.73
C THR A 440 -4.32 6.19 -11.30
N TRP A 441 -4.99 7.18 -10.69
CA TRP A 441 -5.44 7.10 -9.30
C TRP A 441 -6.48 6.00 -9.04
N ARG A 442 -7.41 5.77 -9.97
CA ARG A 442 -8.45 4.73 -9.81
C ARG A 442 -7.89 3.31 -9.95
N TYR A 443 -6.75 3.14 -10.60
CA TYR A 443 -6.23 1.82 -10.98
C TYR A 443 -4.73 1.65 -10.65
N PRO A 444 -4.35 1.74 -9.36
CA PRO A 444 -2.95 1.60 -8.96
C PRO A 444 -2.49 0.13 -8.98
N ASP A 445 -1.27 -0.11 -9.46
CA ASP A 445 -0.51 -1.33 -9.23
C ASP A 445 0.21 -1.22 -7.87
N LEU A 446 -0.27 -1.98 -6.89
CA LEU A 446 0.26 -2.01 -5.53
C LEU A 446 1.13 -3.24 -5.26
N THR A 447 1.69 -3.87 -6.30
CA THR A 447 2.56 -5.04 -6.16
C THR A 447 3.76 -4.76 -5.25
N ALA A 448 4.53 -3.70 -5.53
CA ALA A 448 5.71 -3.34 -4.72
C ALA A 448 5.37 -3.04 -3.25
N HIS A 449 4.15 -2.53 -3.01
CA HIS A 449 3.64 -2.24 -1.67
C HIS A 449 3.33 -3.51 -0.88
N ALA A 450 2.75 -4.51 -1.53
CA ALA A 450 2.51 -5.82 -0.94
C ALA A 450 3.83 -6.52 -0.58
N GLU A 451 4.83 -6.45 -1.47
CA GLU A 451 6.17 -6.99 -1.23
C GLU A 451 6.88 -6.30 -0.07
N TYR A 452 6.85 -4.97 -0.04
CA TYR A 452 7.44 -4.17 1.01
C TYR A 452 6.83 -4.48 2.39
N LEU A 453 5.50 -4.45 2.51
CA LEU A 453 4.86 -4.65 3.81
C LEU A 453 5.13 -6.05 4.35
N HIS A 454 5.20 -7.06 3.48
CA HIS A 454 5.59 -8.40 3.89
C HIS A 454 6.98 -8.43 4.54
N GLN A 455 7.97 -7.82 3.90
CA GLN A 455 9.33 -7.74 4.44
C GLN A 455 9.37 -6.94 5.75
N LEU A 456 8.61 -5.86 5.83
CA LEU A 456 8.51 -5.02 7.02
C LEU A 456 7.85 -5.76 8.20
N ILE A 457 6.81 -6.56 7.95
CA ILE A 457 6.15 -7.38 8.98
C ILE A 457 7.08 -8.50 9.46
N ASP A 458 7.79 -9.18 8.55
CA ASP A 458 8.79 -10.20 8.93
C ASP A 458 9.90 -9.58 9.79
N LEU A 459 10.42 -8.41 9.40
CA LEU A 459 11.36 -7.64 10.19
C LEU A 459 10.80 -7.28 11.57
N THR A 460 9.55 -6.81 11.63
CA THR A 460 8.88 -6.39 12.87
C THR A 460 8.76 -7.55 13.85
N LEU A 461 8.30 -8.71 13.38
CA LEU A 461 8.13 -9.90 14.21
C LEU A 461 9.48 -10.48 14.64
N ARG A 462 10.45 -10.58 13.73
CA ARG A 462 11.75 -11.22 14.06
C ARG A 462 12.68 -10.34 14.88
N GLN A 463 12.66 -9.04 14.67
CA GLN A 463 13.59 -8.10 15.29
C GLN A 463 12.89 -7.21 16.31
N GLU A 464 11.93 -6.38 15.91
CA GLU A 464 11.37 -5.35 16.80
C GLU A 464 10.63 -5.93 18.00
N MET A 465 9.80 -6.96 17.79
CA MET A 465 9.07 -7.62 18.88
C MET A 465 9.99 -8.46 19.77
N ARG A 466 11.02 -9.08 19.20
CA ARG A 466 12.04 -9.81 19.94
C ARG A 466 12.84 -8.87 20.85
N GLU A 467 13.32 -7.75 20.31
CA GLU A 467 14.06 -6.73 21.07
C GLU A 467 13.20 -6.14 22.20
N ALA A 468 11.89 -5.96 21.96
CA ALA A 468 10.92 -5.58 22.97
C ALA A 468 10.85 -6.56 24.15
N ALA A 469 10.68 -7.84 23.83
CA ALA A 469 10.55 -8.90 24.81
C ALA A 469 11.84 -9.09 25.60
N ASP A 470 12.99 -9.05 24.92
CA ASP A 470 14.32 -9.04 25.55
C ASP A 470 14.49 -7.90 26.54
N TYR A 471 14.11 -6.68 26.14
CA TYR A 471 14.20 -5.51 27.00
C TYR A 471 13.38 -5.69 28.29
N LEU A 472 12.14 -6.16 28.18
CA LEU A 472 11.26 -6.37 29.34
C LEU A 472 11.74 -7.51 30.24
N ARG A 473 12.23 -8.61 29.67
CA ARG A 473 12.83 -9.72 30.42
C ARG A 473 14.05 -9.25 31.21
N ASN A 474 14.93 -8.48 30.56
CA ASN A 474 16.11 -7.92 31.20
C ASN A 474 15.73 -6.90 32.28
N TRP A 475 14.70 -6.09 32.05
CA TRP A 475 14.20 -5.15 33.05
C TRP A 475 13.70 -5.88 34.29
N HIS A 476 12.95 -6.97 34.12
CA HIS A 476 12.44 -7.77 35.23
C HIS A 476 13.57 -8.45 36.02
N ARG A 477 14.60 -8.94 35.32
CA ARG A 477 15.84 -9.47 35.95
C ARG A 477 16.56 -8.37 36.75
N ALA A 478 16.73 -7.19 36.18
CA ALA A 478 17.35 -6.05 36.86
C ALA A 478 16.56 -5.67 38.12
N ARG A 479 15.23 -5.56 38.02
CA ARG A 479 14.36 -5.25 39.17
C ARG A 479 14.52 -6.28 40.29
N SER A 480 14.47 -7.57 39.95
CA SER A 480 14.61 -8.65 40.93
C SER A 480 16.00 -8.62 41.59
N ALA A 481 17.05 -8.40 40.81
CA ALA A 481 18.42 -8.34 41.33
C ALA A 481 18.69 -7.09 42.18
N VAL A 482 18.19 -5.91 41.76
CA VAL A 482 18.30 -4.68 42.55
C VAL A 482 17.53 -4.79 43.86
N LYS A 483 16.34 -5.44 43.86
CA LYS A 483 15.59 -5.70 45.09
C LYS A 483 16.31 -6.61 46.09
N ASN A 484 17.24 -7.43 45.62
CA ASN A 484 18.10 -8.21 46.52
C ASN A 484 19.22 -7.35 47.14
N ALA A 485 19.58 -6.23 46.51
CA ALA A 485 20.61 -5.30 46.99
C ALA A 485 20.02 -4.17 47.86
N LEU A 486 18.78 -3.75 47.61
CA LEU A 486 18.06 -2.74 48.40
C LEU A 486 16.54 -2.92 48.35
N GLU A 487 15.87 -2.58 49.44
CA GLU A 487 14.40 -2.59 49.51
C GLU A 487 13.80 -1.28 49.00
N GLY A 488 12.73 -1.39 48.24
CA GLY A 488 12.00 -0.22 47.76
C GLY A 488 10.77 -0.59 46.93
N PRO A 489 9.80 0.33 46.82
CA PRO A 489 8.68 0.22 45.88
C PRO A 489 9.15 0.08 44.41
N ASP A 490 8.38 -0.61 43.57
CA ASP A 490 8.75 -0.89 42.16
C ASP A 490 9.11 0.36 41.35
N ASP A 491 8.40 1.47 41.55
CA ASP A 491 8.64 2.74 40.88
C ASP A 491 9.99 3.37 41.25
N GLN A 492 10.42 3.23 42.51
CA GLN A 492 11.74 3.67 42.96
C GLN A 492 12.85 2.77 42.41
N ILE A 493 12.65 1.45 42.41
CA ILE A 493 13.61 0.51 41.82
C ILE A 493 13.76 0.77 40.31
N ASP A 494 12.65 0.97 39.60
CA ASP A 494 12.65 1.30 38.18
C ASP A 494 13.32 2.64 37.90
N ARG A 495 13.12 3.64 38.77
CA ARG A 495 13.81 4.93 38.72
C ARG A 495 15.33 4.78 38.88
N ILE A 496 15.78 3.93 39.81
CA ILE A 496 17.20 3.62 40.04
C ILE A 496 17.80 2.90 38.83
N ILE A 497 17.15 1.84 38.33
CA ILE A 497 17.60 1.09 37.15
C ILE A 497 17.76 2.03 35.95
N ARG A 498 16.74 2.86 35.69
CA ARG A 498 16.75 3.83 34.59
C ARG A 498 17.95 4.78 34.72
N ALA A 499 18.12 5.41 35.87
CA ALA A 499 19.18 6.38 36.09
C ALA A 499 20.60 5.79 36.04
N VAL A 500 20.78 4.55 36.52
CA VAL A 500 22.06 3.84 36.42
C VAL A 500 22.38 3.50 34.95
N ARG A 501 21.39 3.07 34.17
CA ARG A 501 21.57 2.81 32.72
C ARG A 501 21.88 4.07 31.95
N ASP A 502 21.13 5.15 32.18
CA ASP A 502 21.32 6.45 31.54
C ASP A 502 22.72 7.03 31.82
N ASN A 503 23.30 6.67 32.96
CA ASN A 503 24.64 7.09 33.38
C ASN A 503 25.70 5.99 33.14
N HIS A 504 25.52 5.18 32.10
CA HIS A 504 26.48 4.15 31.63
C HIS A 504 26.91 3.16 32.72
N GLY A 505 25.94 2.67 33.49
CA GLY A 505 26.17 1.71 34.56
C GLY A 505 26.95 2.34 35.72
N ARG A 506 26.62 3.57 36.10
CA ARG A 506 27.19 4.26 37.28
C ARG A 506 26.09 4.97 38.06
N VAL A 507 26.19 5.02 39.38
CA VAL A 507 25.33 5.88 40.20
C VAL A 507 25.77 7.33 40.04
N GLY A 508 24.90 8.19 39.50
CA GLY A 508 25.19 9.62 39.37
C GLY A 508 24.93 10.39 40.66
N ASN A 509 25.60 11.52 40.86
CA ASN A 509 25.44 12.38 42.05
C ASN A 509 23.99 12.80 42.32
N LYS A 510 23.20 13.03 41.26
CA LYS A 510 21.77 13.35 41.40
C LYS A 510 20.97 12.18 41.97
N LEU A 511 21.24 10.96 41.48
CA LEU A 511 20.57 9.75 41.93
C LEU A 511 20.94 9.42 43.39
N ALA A 512 22.20 9.56 43.77
CA ALA A 512 22.66 9.34 45.16
C ALA A 512 22.12 10.39 46.15
N LYS A 513 21.75 11.59 45.67
CA LYS A 513 21.01 12.59 46.47
C LYS A 513 19.52 12.25 46.59
N GLU A 514 18.91 11.75 45.51
CA GLU A 514 17.50 11.33 45.45
C GLU A 514 17.27 10.08 46.33
N PHE A 515 18.22 9.13 46.33
CA PHE A 515 18.20 7.92 47.14
C PHE A 515 19.49 7.82 47.97
N PRO A 516 19.52 8.39 49.21
CA PRO A 516 20.73 8.44 50.04
C PRO A 516 21.37 7.09 50.33
N ILE A 517 20.62 5.98 50.30
CA ILE A 517 21.15 4.63 50.47
C ILE A 517 22.24 4.29 49.44
N LEU A 518 22.16 4.86 48.23
CA LEU A 518 23.15 4.70 47.16
C LEU A 518 24.44 5.49 47.39
N GLN A 519 24.56 6.25 48.49
CA GLN A 519 25.85 6.83 48.92
C GLN A 519 26.74 5.80 49.60
N ARG A 520 26.18 4.67 50.05
CA ARG A 520 26.96 3.53 50.52
C ARG A 520 27.58 2.80 49.32
N GLU A 521 28.91 2.68 49.33
CA GLU A 521 29.66 2.11 48.20
C GLU A 521 29.31 0.64 47.91
N ASP A 522 29.05 -0.17 48.94
CA ASP A 522 28.64 -1.57 48.82
C ASP A 522 27.29 -1.69 48.08
N VAL A 523 26.27 -0.95 48.54
CA VAL A 523 24.94 -0.96 47.92
C VAL A 523 25.00 -0.41 46.49
N ALA A 524 25.74 0.68 46.26
CA ALA A 524 25.89 1.26 44.93
C ALA A 524 26.58 0.28 43.95
N ALA A 525 27.61 -0.44 44.40
CA ALA A 525 28.30 -1.45 43.62
C ALA A 525 27.39 -2.63 43.26
N ASP A 526 26.62 -3.14 44.23
CA ASP A 526 25.68 -4.25 44.01
C ASP A 526 24.56 -3.87 43.04
N VAL A 527 24.01 -2.66 43.16
CA VAL A 527 23.00 -2.13 42.22
C VAL A 527 23.58 -2.02 40.81
N VAL A 528 24.78 -1.46 40.67
CA VAL A 528 25.44 -1.34 39.37
C VAL A 528 25.73 -2.71 38.77
N ALA A 529 26.20 -3.66 39.58
CA ALA A 529 26.45 -5.03 39.14
C ALA A 529 25.16 -5.72 38.68
N ALA A 530 24.07 -5.59 39.45
CA ALA A 530 22.75 -6.11 39.10
C ALA A 530 22.24 -5.53 37.76
N VAL A 531 22.34 -4.21 37.57
CA VAL A 531 21.89 -3.55 36.34
C VAL A 531 22.75 -3.97 35.15
N ARG A 532 24.09 -4.04 35.29
CA ARG A 532 25.00 -4.47 34.22
C ARG A 532 24.84 -5.94 33.85
N ALA A 533 24.60 -6.81 34.83
CA ALA A 533 24.37 -8.23 34.58
C ALA A 533 23.07 -8.45 33.78
N ALA A 534 22.04 -7.66 34.07
CA ALA A 534 20.77 -7.72 33.34
C ALA A 534 20.82 -7.03 31.96
N PHE A 535 21.63 -5.98 31.81
CA PHE A 535 21.83 -5.24 30.56
C PHE A 535 23.32 -5.19 30.20
N PRO A 536 23.90 -6.29 29.68
CA PRO A 536 25.29 -6.28 29.25
C PRO A 536 25.45 -5.28 28.10
N ASP A 537 26.50 -4.45 28.16
CA ASP A 537 26.84 -3.51 27.10
C ASP A 537 27.05 -4.31 25.80
N LYS A 538 26.07 -4.24 24.88
CA LYS A 538 26.28 -4.72 23.52
C LYS A 538 27.35 -3.82 22.92
N ALA A 539 28.54 -4.36 22.68
CA ALA A 539 29.63 -3.64 22.01
C ALA A 539 29.09 -2.95 20.75
N GLY A 540 28.95 -1.62 20.79
CA GLY A 540 28.64 -0.79 19.62
C GLY A 540 27.20 -0.30 19.40
N ARG A 541 26.22 -0.50 20.31
CA ARG A 541 24.89 0.16 20.18
C ARG A 541 24.71 1.25 21.24
N SER A 542 24.58 2.51 20.79
CA SER A 542 24.11 3.61 21.63
C SER A 542 22.75 3.24 22.24
N PRO A 543 22.50 3.49 23.54
CA PRO A 543 21.16 3.32 24.09
C PRO A 543 20.23 4.34 23.42
N ASP A 544 19.38 3.87 22.52
CA ASP A 544 18.30 4.71 21.99
C ASP A 544 17.44 5.21 23.16
N ARG A 545 17.15 6.51 23.15
CA ARG A 545 16.37 7.25 24.15
C ARG A 545 14.87 6.86 24.18
N ASP A 546 14.52 5.71 23.63
CA ASP A 546 13.13 5.30 23.37
C ASP A 546 12.44 4.63 24.56
N GLY A 547 13.11 4.57 25.73
CA GLY A 547 12.54 4.09 26.99
C GLY A 547 11.98 5.17 27.91
N GLN A 548 11.84 6.43 27.45
CA GLN A 548 11.27 7.51 28.26
C GLN A 548 9.75 7.57 28.16
N LEU A 549 9.04 6.64 28.81
CA LEU A 549 7.72 6.88 29.40
C LEU A 549 7.59 6.04 30.68
#